data_AF-A0A2P5WIQ7-F1
#
_entry.id   AF-A0A2P5WIQ7-F1
#
_cell.length_a   1.000
_cell.length_b   1.000
_cell.length_c   1.000
_cell.angle_alpha   90.00
_cell.angle_beta   90.00
_cell.angle_gamma   90.00
#
_symmetry.space_group_name_H-M   'P 1'
#
loop_
_entity.id
_entity.type
_entity.pdbx_description
1 polymer ?
#
loop_
_entity_poly.entity_id
_entity_poly.type
_entity_poly.pdbx_seq_one_letter_code
_entity_poly.pdbx_strand_id
1 'polypeptide(L)'
;MNFEYNLSILHHGQPEDWDDKEYIPDPEDKKPEGYDDIPKEIPDPDAKKPEDWDDEEDGEWTPSTIPNPEYKGPWNPKKIKNPNYKGKWKAPMIDNPDFKDDPDLYVFPSLKYVGIELWQVKSGTMFDNILVADDVEYAKKLAEETWGKQKDESKDEPVDSDEVSQIQAKTVLRKMQYNMMSYKARGIQYFAGNLVESLNTSA
;
A
#
# COMPACT_ATOMS: atom_id res chain seq x y z
N MET A 1 4.15 -24.19 1.26
CA MET A 1 4.24 -24.09 -0.21
C MET A 1 5.37 -23.13 -0.53
N ASN A 2 6.59 -23.66 -0.72
CA ASN A 2 7.72 -22.87 -1.19
C ASN A 2 7.74 -22.96 -2.70
N PHE A 3 7.37 -21.87 -3.37
CA PHE A 3 7.63 -21.71 -4.80
C PHE A 3 9.09 -21.27 -4.96
N GLU A 4 10.03 -22.19 -4.73
CA GLU A 4 11.40 -21.99 -5.17
C GLU A 4 11.42 -22.20 -6.69
N TYR A 5 11.40 -21.10 -7.42
CA TYR A 5 11.60 -21.09 -8.86
C TYR A 5 13.03 -21.58 -9.13
N ASN A 6 13.16 -22.82 -9.57
CA ASN A 6 14.43 -23.42 -9.93
C ASN A 6 15.05 -22.62 -11.10
N LEU A 7 16.18 -21.94 -10.84
CA LEU A 7 16.87 -21.06 -11.81
C LEU A 7 17.27 -21.81 -13.11
N SER A 8 17.33 -23.16 -13.08
CA SER A 8 17.65 -23.98 -14.25
C SER A 8 16.53 -24.03 -15.31
N ILE A 9 15.27 -23.75 -14.94
CA ILE A 9 14.11 -23.77 -15.83
C ILE A 9 13.97 -22.45 -16.63
N LEU A 10 14.67 -21.38 -16.22
CA LEU A 10 14.62 -20.04 -16.80
C LEU A 10 15.10 -19.92 -18.26
N HIS A 11 15.63 -20.99 -18.87
CA HIS A 11 16.06 -20.95 -20.28
C HIS A 11 14.92 -20.99 -21.30
N HIS A 12 13.68 -21.22 -20.87
CA HIS A 12 12.51 -21.18 -21.76
C HIS A 12 11.89 -19.78 -21.72
N GLY A 13 12.65 -18.80 -22.19
CA GLY A 13 12.12 -17.46 -22.45
C GLY A 13 11.01 -17.50 -23.50
N GLN A 14 10.29 -16.38 -23.66
CA GLN A 14 9.33 -16.24 -24.74
C GLN A 14 10.02 -16.55 -26.09
N PRO A 15 9.43 -17.41 -26.93
CA PRO A 15 9.95 -17.66 -28.27
C PRO A 15 10.05 -16.37 -29.08
N GLU A 16 11.11 -16.19 -29.86
CA GLU A 16 11.32 -14.98 -30.68
C GLU A 16 10.18 -14.76 -31.70
N ASP A 17 9.51 -15.83 -32.12
CA ASP A 17 8.37 -15.81 -33.05
C ASP A 17 7.02 -15.61 -32.34
N TRP A 18 7.00 -15.40 -31.02
CA TRP A 18 5.77 -15.19 -30.26
C TRP A 18 5.39 -13.71 -30.23
N ASP A 19 4.27 -13.38 -30.87
CA ASP A 19 3.73 -12.01 -30.84
C ASP A 19 2.62 -11.89 -29.78
N ASP A 20 2.93 -11.15 -28.72
CA ASP A 20 2.03 -10.86 -27.60
C ASP A 20 1.33 -9.48 -27.73
N LYS A 21 1.56 -8.76 -28.83
CA LYS A 21 0.91 -7.48 -29.11
C LYS A 21 -0.42 -7.73 -29.81
N GLU A 22 -1.51 -7.54 -29.09
CA GLU A 22 -2.86 -7.67 -29.64
C GLU A 22 -3.15 -6.67 -30.77
N TYR A 23 -2.55 -5.48 -30.68
CA TYR A 23 -2.70 -4.41 -31.66
C TYR A 23 -1.35 -3.92 -32.16
N ILE A 24 -1.25 -3.75 -33.48
CA ILE A 24 -0.09 -3.16 -34.17
C ILE A 24 -0.49 -1.85 -34.84
N PRO A 25 0.45 -0.92 -35.07
CA PRO A 25 0.24 0.21 -35.95
C PRO A 25 -0.26 -0.26 -37.32
N ASP A 26 -1.26 0.43 -37.86
CA ASP A 26 -1.76 0.21 -39.21
C ASP A 26 -0.65 0.62 -40.20
N PRO A 27 -0.11 -0.32 -41.00
CA PRO A 27 0.93 0.00 -41.97
C PRO A 27 0.42 0.89 -43.12
N GLU A 28 -0.90 0.94 -43.35
CA GLU A 28 -1.51 1.74 -44.40
C GLU A 28 -1.92 3.14 -43.91
N ASP A 29 -1.99 3.38 -42.59
CA ASP A 29 -2.27 4.70 -42.03
C ASP A 29 -1.01 5.54 -42.08
N LYS A 30 -0.94 6.46 -43.05
CA LYS A 30 0.18 7.36 -43.24
C LYS A 30 -0.10 8.72 -42.60
N LYS A 31 0.94 9.31 -42.01
CA LYS A 31 0.87 10.67 -41.48
C LYS A 31 0.47 11.63 -42.61
N PRO A 32 -0.55 12.48 -42.43
CA PRO A 32 -0.89 13.51 -43.40
C PRO A 32 0.30 14.46 -43.64
N GLU A 33 0.48 14.85 -44.90
CA GLU A 33 1.44 15.89 -45.26
C GLU A 33 1.10 17.21 -44.54
N GLY A 34 2.11 17.90 -44.02
CA GLY A 34 1.93 19.15 -43.27
C GLY A 34 1.50 19.01 -41.80
N TYR A 35 1.26 17.79 -41.29
CA TYR A 35 0.78 17.60 -39.91
C TYR A 35 1.80 18.06 -38.85
N ASP A 36 3.09 17.76 -39.07
CA ASP A 36 4.17 18.15 -38.14
C ASP A 36 4.53 19.65 -38.27
N ASP A 37 4.08 20.31 -39.34
CA ASP A 37 4.34 21.73 -39.60
C ASP A 37 3.35 22.65 -38.87
N ILE A 38 2.30 22.09 -38.26
CA ILE A 38 1.32 22.85 -37.48
C ILE A 38 1.97 23.24 -36.13
N PRO A 39 2.19 24.53 -35.84
CA PRO A 39 2.83 24.95 -34.60
C PRO A 39 1.89 24.73 -33.41
N LYS A 40 2.46 24.42 -32.24
CA LYS A 40 1.71 24.20 -30.99
C LYS A 40 0.99 25.45 -30.51
N GLU A 41 1.60 26.60 -30.77
CA GLU A 41 1.13 27.91 -30.36
C GLU A 41 1.13 28.85 -31.57
N ILE A 42 0.13 29.71 -31.63
CA ILE A 42 0.01 30.78 -32.63
C ILE A 42 -0.07 32.12 -31.89
N PRO A 43 0.38 33.23 -32.49
CA PRO A 43 0.13 34.55 -31.95
C PRO A 43 -1.37 34.75 -31.69
N ASP A 44 -1.71 35.32 -30.54
CA ASP A 44 -3.07 35.67 -30.17
C ASP A 44 -3.61 36.73 -31.15
N PRO A 45 -4.63 36.42 -31.97
CA PRO A 45 -5.18 37.38 -32.93
C PRO A 45 -5.88 38.57 -32.25
N ASP A 46 -6.25 38.43 -30.97
CA ASP A 46 -6.90 39.48 -30.19
C ASP A 46 -5.90 40.29 -29.35
N ALA A 47 -4.60 39.91 -29.33
CA ALA A 47 -3.57 40.67 -28.63
C ALA A 47 -3.37 42.03 -29.29
N LYS A 48 -3.54 43.08 -28.48
CA LYS A 48 -3.29 44.46 -28.89
C LYS A 48 -2.08 44.99 -28.14
N LYS A 49 -1.25 45.73 -28.87
CA LYS A 49 -0.15 46.50 -28.28
C LYS A 49 -0.73 47.50 -27.27
N PRO A 50 -0.23 47.56 -26.02
CA PRO A 50 -0.66 48.55 -25.05
C PRO A 50 -0.42 49.98 -25.54
N GLU A 51 -1.29 50.92 -25.17
CA GLU A 51 -1.18 52.32 -25.57
C GLU A 51 0.07 53.01 -24.98
N ASP A 52 0.54 52.55 -23.83
CA ASP A 52 1.72 53.08 -23.13
C ASP A 52 3.03 52.35 -23.48
N TRP A 53 3.08 51.53 -24.54
CA TRP A 53 4.30 50.80 -24.92
C TRP A 53 5.26 51.66 -25.74
N ASP A 54 6.53 51.71 -25.34
CA ASP A 54 7.60 52.45 -26.05
C ASP A 54 8.60 51.48 -26.71
N ASP A 55 8.67 51.44 -28.05
CA ASP A 55 9.57 50.51 -28.75
C ASP A 55 11.06 50.87 -28.60
N GLU A 56 11.40 52.12 -28.26
CA GLU A 56 12.79 52.56 -28.07
C GLU A 56 13.33 52.16 -26.68
N GLU A 57 12.46 52.17 -25.67
CA GLU A 57 12.82 51.85 -24.27
C GLU A 57 12.48 50.40 -23.87
N ASP A 58 11.36 49.84 -24.33
CA ASP A 58 10.87 48.47 -24.01
C ASP A 58 11.18 47.42 -25.10
N GLY A 59 11.58 47.86 -26.30
CA GLY A 59 11.88 47.00 -27.46
C GLY A 59 10.66 46.67 -28.33
N GLU A 60 10.86 45.89 -29.41
CA GLU A 60 9.79 45.51 -30.34
C GLU A 60 8.72 44.66 -29.64
N TRP A 61 7.50 45.19 -29.55
CA TRP A 61 6.38 44.45 -28.97
C TRP A 61 6.04 43.20 -29.78
N THR A 62 5.95 42.05 -29.09
CA THR A 62 5.48 40.79 -29.68
C THR A 62 4.15 40.37 -29.06
N PRO A 63 3.15 39.95 -29.86
CA PRO A 63 1.88 39.44 -29.33
C PRO A 63 2.10 38.19 -28.47
N SER A 64 1.29 38.03 -27.42
CA SER A 64 1.25 36.79 -26.64
C SER A 64 0.84 35.61 -27.52
N THR A 65 1.33 34.42 -27.23
CA THR A 65 0.94 33.20 -27.94
C THR A 65 -0.23 32.51 -27.25
N ILE A 66 -1.12 31.90 -28.04
CA ILE A 66 -2.22 31.03 -27.59
C ILE A 66 -2.06 29.62 -28.17
N PRO A 67 -2.61 28.58 -27.53
CA PRO A 67 -2.62 27.24 -28.10
C PRO A 67 -3.31 27.21 -29.47
N ASN A 68 -2.66 26.61 -30.46
CA ASN A 68 -3.21 26.46 -31.80
C ASN A 68 -4.32 25.39 -31.82
N PRO A 69 -5.59 25.72 -32.13
CA PRO A 69 -6.68 24.76 -32.20
C PRO A 69 -6.46 23.64 -33.23
N GLU A 70 -5.68 23.90 -34.27
CA GLU A 70 -5.35 22.92 -35.32
C GLU A 70 -4.23 21.94 -34.90
N TYR A 71 -3.47 22.25 -33.85
CA TYR A 71 -2.42 21.37 -33.35
C TYR A 71 -3.03 20.18 -32.59
N LYS A 72 -3.02 19.01 -33.24
CA LYS A 72 -3.62 17.78 -32.71
C LYS A 72 -2.66 16.93 -31.87
N GLY A 73 -1.51 17.47 -31.47
CA GLY A 73 -0.46 16.72 -30.77
C GLY A 73 0.44 15.95 -31.74
N PRO A 74 1.37 15.11 -31.23
CA PRO A 74 2.16 14.22 -32.06
C PRO A 74 1.27 13.18 -32.76
N TRP A 75 1.45 13.01 -34.06
CA TRP A 75 0.68 12.03 -34.83
C TRP A 75 1.02 10.61 -34.36
N ASN A 76 -0.01 9.79 -34.17
CA ASN A 76 0.11 8.36 -33.90
C ASN A 76 -0.73 7.59 -34.92
N PRO A 77 -0.18 6.53 -35.55
CA PRO A 77 -0.94 5.70 -36.47
C PRO A 77 -2.11 5.00 -35.77
N LYS A 78 -3.18 4.76 -36.50
CA LYS A 78 -4.29 3.90 -36.06
C LYS A 78 -3.76 2.53 -35.67
N LYS A 79 -4.42 1.90 -34.70
CA LYS A 79 -4.10 0.54 -34.25
C LYS A 79 -5.06 -0.45 -34.88
N ILE A 80 -4.53 -1.48 -35.52
CA ILE A 80 -5.29 -2.60 -36.08
C ILE A 80 -5.00 -3.88 -35.29
N LYS A 81 -5.94 -4.84 -35.34
CA LYS A 81 -5.73 -6.16 -34.73
C LYS A 81 -4.57 -6.85 -35.42
N ASN A 82 -3.64 -7.35 -34.62
CA ASN A 82 -2.48 -8.07 -35.12
C ASN A 82 -2.89 -9.49 -35.56
N PRO A 83 -2.77 -9.84 -36.85
CA PRO A 83 -3.11 -11.19 -37.33
C PRO A 83 -2.19 -12.28 -36.77
N ASN A 84 -0.99 -11.91 -36.30
CA ASN A 84 -0.02 -12.83 -35.72
C ASN A 84 -0.13 -12.95 -34.19
N TYR A 85 -1.10 -12.28 -33.55
CA TYR A 85 -1.24 -12.30 -32.09
C TYR A 85 -1.51 -13.73 -31.57
N LYS A 86 -0.56 -14.26 -30.79
CA LYS A 86 -0.63 -15.61 -30.19
C LYS A 86 -1.18 -15.60 -28.75
N GLY A 87 -1.55 -14.43 -28.23
CA GLY A 87 -1.93 -14.24 -26.83
C GLY A 87 -0.76 -13.76 -25.98
N LYS A 88 -1.03 -13.32 -24.75
CA LYS A 88 0.05 -13.06 -23.80
C LYS A 88 0.78 -14.35 -23.48
N TRP A 89 2.09 -14.38 -23.73
CA TRP A 89 2.91 -15.54 -23.43
C TRP A 89 2.84 -15.87 -21.93
N LYS A 90 2.77 -17.17 -21.62
CA LYS A 90 2.86 -17.68 -20.26
C LYS A 90 3.87 -18.80 -20.24
N ALA A 91 4.79 -18.75 -19.29
CA ALA A 91 5.75 -19.81 -19.09
C ALA A 91 5.01 -21.15 -18.84
N PRO A 92 5.45 -22.25 -19.46
CA PRO A 92 4.88 -23.56 -19.20
C PRO A 92 5.12 -23.94 -17.73
N MET A 93 4.11 -24.57 -17.12
CA MET A 93 4.29 -25.20 -15.82
C MET A 93 5.09 -26.48 -16.01
N ILE A 94 6.20 -26.60 -15.30
CA ILE A 94 7.09 -27.76 -15.32
C ILE A 94 7.17 -28.29 -13.90
N ASP A 95 7.14 -29.62 -13.77
CA ASP A 95 7.23 -30.28 -12.47
C ASP A 95 8.58 -29.97 -11.82
N ASN A 96 8.55 -29.62 -10.53
CA ASN A 96 9.76 -29.35 -9.76
C ASN A 96 10.46 -30.67 -9.40
N PRO A 97 11.65 -30.99 -9.96
CA PRO A 97 12.34 -32.24 -9.68
C PRO A 97 12.80 -32.35 -8.22
N ASP A 98 12.92 -31.22 -7.51
CA ASP A 98 13.32 -31.17 -6.11
C ASP A 98 12.14 -31.31 -5.14
N PHE A 99 10.89 -31.31 -5.66
CA PHE A 99 9.72 -31.53 -4.82
C PHE A 99 9.72 -32.96 -4.28
N LYS A 100 9.62 -33.08 -2.96
CA LYS A 100 9.45 -34.35 -2.25
C LYS A 100 8.31 -34.19 -1.27
N ASP A 101 7.38 -35.13 -1.32
CA ASP A 101 6.35 -35.24 -0.30
C ASP A 101 6.97 -35.86 0.96
N ASP A 102 6.76 -35.22 2.11
CA ASP A 102 7.31 -35.65 3.39
C ASP A 102 6.13 -35.96 4.34
N PRO A 103 5.78 -37.25 4.51
CA PRO A 103 4.68 -37.63 5.39
C PRO A 103 5.01 -37.37 6.87
N ASP A 104 6.29 -37.23 7.22
CA ASP A 104 6.75 -37.06 8.60
C ASP A 104 6.95 -35.58 8.97
N LEU A 105 6.47 -34.64 8.15
CA LEU A 105 6.59 -33.20 8.40
C LEU A 105 6.04 -32.75 9.77
N TYR A 106 5.06 -33.48 10.32
CA TYR A 106 4.47 -33.21 11.64
C TYR A 106 5.23 -33.88 12.80
N VAL A 107 6.18 -34.77 12.52
CA VAL A 107 6.89 -35.57 13.51
C VAL A 107 8.10 -34.82 14.04
N PHE A 108 8.05 -34.45 15.31
CA PHE A 108 9.19 -33.88 16.02
C PHE A 108 9.86 -34.97 16.90
N PRO A 109 11.17 -35.25 16.75
CA PRO A 109 11.83 -36.34 17.47
C PRO A 109 11.79 -36.22 19.00
N SER A 110 11.81 -34.99 19.54
CA SER A 110 11.71 -34.75 20.98
C SER A 110 11.25 -33.32 21.26
N LEU A 111 10.13 -33.17 21.95
CA LEU A 111 9.64 -31.90 22.49
C LEU A 111 9.71 -31.97 24.03
N LYS A 112 10.43 -31.04 24.65
CA LYS A 112 10.70 -31.06 26.11
C LYS A 112 10.28 -29.81 26.85
N TYR A 113 10.17 -28.69 26.14
CA TYR A 113 9.96 -27.38 26.75
C TYR A 113 8.80 -26.69 26.07
N VAL A 114 8.01 -25.98 26.87
CA VAL A 114 7.01 -25.02 26.38
C VAL A 114 7.56 -23.64 26.63
N GLY A 115 7.79 -22.88 25.57
CA GLY A 115 8.29 -21.50 25.63
C GLY A 115 7.23 -20.52 25.15
N ILE A 116 7.03 -19.44 25.90
CA ILE A 116 6.20 -18.31 25.48
C ILE A 116 7.16 -17.15 25.18
N GLU A 117 7.43 -16.93 23.90
CA GLU A 117 8.24 -15.81 23.41
C GLU A 117 7.32 -14.89 22.60
N LEU A 118 7.27 -13.61 22.97
CA LEU A 118 6.45 -12.62 22.28
C LEU A 118 7.01 -11.21 22.44
N TRP A 119 6.66 -10.35 21.50
CA TRP A 119 6.82 -8.92 21.59
C TRP A 119 5.47 -8.25 21.93
N GLN A 120 5.43 -7.39 22.96
CA GLN A 120 4.23 -6.63 23.33
C GLN A 120 4.51 -5.13 23.48
N VAL A 121 3.62 -4.29 22.93
CA VAL A 121 3.67 -2.83 23.08
C VAL A 121 2.85 -2.35 24.29
N LYS A 122 1.73 -3.04 24.59
CA LYS A 122 0.88 -2.79 25.77
C LYS A 122 0.79 -4.08 26.59
N SER A 123 0.94 -3.97 27.90
CA SER A 123 0.75 -5.07 28.85
C SER A 123 -0.74 -5.32 29.10
N GLY A 124 -1.08 -6.52 29.59
CA GLY A 124 -2.44 -6.89 30.01
C GLY A 124 -2.85 -8.30 29.57
N THR A 125 -2.07 -8.94 28.71
CA THR A 125 -2.30 -10.33 28.29
C THR A 125 -2.02 -11.29 29.43
N MET A 126 -3.00 -12.15 29.74
CA MET A 126 -2.85 -13.27 30.68
C MET A 126 -2.90 -14.59 29.91
N PHE A 127 -2.02 -15.53 30.26
CA PHE A 127 -2.02 -16.89 29.73
C PHE A 127 -2.35 -17.85 30.87
N ASP A 128 -3.30 -18.74 30.66
CA ASP A 128 -3.69 -19.79 31.61
C ASP A 128 -4.14 -21.03 30.83
N ASN A 129 -4.31 -22.16 31.51
CA ASN A 129 -4.80 -23.44 30.96
C ASN A 129 -3.91 -24.02 29.85
N ILE A 130 -2.58 -23.92 30.00
CA ILE A 130 -1.62 -24.51 29.04
C ILE A 130 -1.67 -26.03 29.14
N LEU A 131 -2.16 -26.70 28.09
CA LEU A 131 -2.23 -28.16 27.98
C LEU A 131 -1.35 -28.66 26.82
N VAL A 132 -0.57 -29.71 27.07
CA VAL A 132 0.14 -30.51 26.05
C VAL A 132 -0.34 -31.95 26.19
N ALA A 133 -1.04 -32.47 25.18
CA ALA A 133 -1.63 -33.80 25.18
C ALA A 133 -1.68 -34.39 23.77
N ASP A 134 -1.73 -35.72 23.68
CA ASP A 134 -1.88 -36.52 22.45
C ASP A 134 -3.33 -37.03 22.24
N ASP A 135 -4.19 -36.86 23.24
CA ASP A 135 -5.61 -37.22 23.18
C ASP A 135 -6.49 -36.00 22.93
N VAL A 136 -7.13 -36.00 21.75
CA VAL A 136 -8.03 -34.94 21.29
C VAL A 136 -9.29 -34.85 22.15
N GLU A 137 -9.85 -35.96 22.60
CA GLU A 137 -11.09 -35.96 23.38
C GLU A 137 -10.84 -35.47 24.80
N TYR A 138 -9.70 -35.84 25.39
CA TYR A 138 -9.26 -35.27 26.67
C TYR A 138 -9.04 -33.76 26.57
N ALA A 139 -8.36 -33.29 25.52
CA ALA A 139 -8.11 -31.86 25.31
C ALA A 139 -9.41 -31.07 25.16
N LYS A 140 -10.39 -31.59 24.42
CA LYS A 140 -11.72 -30.97 24.27
C LYS A 140 -12.45 -30.88 25.61
N LYS A 141 -12.47 -31.97 26.38
CA LYS A 141 -13.12 -32.00 27.69
C LYS A 141 -12.50 -30.95 28.62
N LEU A 142 -11.17 -30.87 28.69
CA LEU A 142 -10.50 -29.87 29.53
C LEU A 142 -10.81 -28.44 29.06
N ALA A 143 -10.84 -28.20 27.75
CA ALA A 143 -11.20 -26.90 27.20
C ALA A 143 -12.64 -26.48 27.56
N GLU A 144 -13.60 -27.40 27.55
CA GLU A 144 -14.98 -27.15 28.01
C GLU A 144 -15.04 -26.89 29.52
N GLU A 145 -14.30 -27.65 30.32
CA GLU A 145 -14.29 -27.53 31.78
C GLU A 145 -13.58 -26.26 32.28
N THR A 146 -12.67 -25.68 31.50
CA THR A 146 -11.88 -24.48 31.82
C THR A 146 -12.41 -23.25 31.09
N TRP A 147 -11.89 -22.96 29.89
CA TRP A 147 -12.29 -21.81 29.07
C TRP A 147 -13.79 -21.82 28.77
N GLY A 148 -14.38 -22.99 28.55
CA GLY A 148 -15.81 -23.15 28.28
C GLY A 148 -16.71 -22.60 29.37
N LYS A 149 -16.30 -22.65 30.65
CA LYS A 149 -17.05 -22.05 31.77
C LYS A 149 -16.72 -20.57 31.95
N GLN A 150 -15.44 -20.24 31.91
CA GLN A 150 -14.96 -18.87 32.11
C GLN A 150 -15.49 -17.89 31.06
N LYS A 151 -15.60 -18.32 29.79
CA LYS A 151 -16.01 -17.45 28.69
C LYS A 151 -17.44 -16.91 28.85
N ASP A 152 -18.30 -17.63 29.56
CA ASP A 152 -19.70 -17.24 29.74
C ASP A 152 -19.85 -16.42 31.02
N GLU A 153 -19.14 -16.77 32.10
CA GLU A 153 -19.02 -15.93 33.31
C GLU A 153 -18.38 -14.56 33.01
N SER A 154 -17.34 -14.50 32.17
CA SER A 154 -16.65 -13.25 31.81
C SER A 154 -17.47 -12.28 30.96
N LYS A 155 -18.59 -12.73 30.36
CA LYS A 155 -19.49 -11.86 29.58
C LYS A 155 -20.49 -11.12 30.46
N ASP A 156 -20.81 -11.70 31.61
CA ASP A 156 -21.79 -11.17 32.56
C ASP A 156 -21.15 -10.27 33.62
N GLU A 157 -19.81 -10.28 33.74
CA GLU A 157 -19.11 -9.26 34.51
C GLU A 157 -19.12 -7.93 33.74
N PRO A 158 -19.82 -6.89 34.22
CA PRO A 158 -19.67 -5.58 33.65
C PRO A 158 -18.21 -5.18 33.84
N VAL A 159 -17.50 -5.00 32.73
CA VAL A 159 -16.26 -4.24 32.73
C VAL A 159 -16.62 -2.88 33.32
N ASP A 160 -16.24 -2.63 34.57
CA ASP A 160 -16.51 -1.36 35.24
C ASP A 160 -15.93 -0.25 34.36
N SER A 161 -16.83 0.46 33.66
CA SER A 161 -16.47 1.52 32.74
C SER A 161 -15.73 2.65 33.48
N ASP A 162 -15.97 2.79 34.78
CA ASP A 162 -15.30 3.76 35.61
C ASP A 162 -13.88 3.28 35.94
N GLU A 163 -13.67 1.99 36.18
CA GLU A 163 -12.33 1.44 36.38
C GLU A 163 -11.49 1.47 35.08
N VAL A 164 -12.08 1.10 33.94
CA VAL A 164 -11.41 1.18 32.64
C VAL A 164 -11.09 2.62 32.24
N SER A 165 -12.02 3.56 32.45
CA SER A 165 -11.77 4.98 32.19
C SER A 165 -10.69 5.54 33.11
N GLN A 166 -10.65 5.13 34.38
CA GLN A 166 -9.57 5.51 35.31
C GLN A 166 -8.21 4.92 34.89
N ILE A 167 -8.15 3.66 34.46
CA ILE A 167 -6.92 3.02 33.96
C ILE A 167 -6.43 3.71 32.68
N GLN A 168 -7.34 4.05 31.77
CA GLN A 168 -7.02 4.80 30.55
C GLN A 168 -6.52 6.21 30.88
N ALA A 169 -7.20 6.95 31.77
CA ALA A 169 -6.78 8.27 32.22
C ALA A 169 -5.40 8.25 32.89
N LYS A 170 -5.14 7.29 33.78
CA LYS A 170 -3.83 7.08 34.42
C LYS A 170 -2.75 6.75 33.38
N THR A 171 -3.08 5.96 32.35
CA THR A 171 -2.15 5.62 31.27
C THR A 171 -1.80 6.83 30.41
N VAL A 172 -2.78 7.67 30.07
CA VAL A 172 -2.56 8.93 29.34
C VAL A 172 -1.71 9.89 30.16
N LEU A 173 -2.01 10.08 31.45
CA LEU A 173 -1.22 10.92 32.36
C LEU A 173 0.23 10.44 32.47
N ARG A 174 0.44 9.12 32.61
CA ARG A 174 1.79 8.54 32.66
C ARG A 174 2.56 8.77 31.36
N LYS A 175 1.88 8.67 30.21
CA LYS A 175 2.48 8.93 28.89
C LYS A 175 2.82 10.42 28.70
N MET A 176 1.95 11.31 29.16
CA MET A 176 2.22 12.76 29.18
C MET A 176 3.40 13.10 30.08
N GLN A 177 3.48 12.52 31.29
CA GLN A 177 4.61 12.69 32.20
C GLN A 177 5.92 12.16 31.59
N TYR A 178 5.90 10.97 30.98
CA TYR A 178 7.06 10.40 30.30
C TYR A 178 7.54 11.30 29.15
N ASN A 179 6.62 11.75 28.30
CA ASN A 179 6.94 12.68 27.22
C ASN A 179 7.52 13.99 27.76
N MET A 180 6.91 14.59 28.79
CA MET A 180 7.40 15.81 29.43
C MET A 180 8.80 15.63 30.02
N MET A 181 9.06 14.51 30.70
CA MET A 181 10.40 14.20 31.23
C MET A 181 11.42 13.99 30.12
N SER A 182 11.04 13.32 29.03
CA SER A 182 11.87 13.13 27.85
C SER A 182 12.21 14.46 27.14
N TYR A 183 11.25 15.38 27.02
CA TYR A 183 11.48 16.70 26.43
C TYR A 183 12.39 17.57 27.31
N LYS A 184 12.19 17.54 28.64
CA LYS A 184 13.10 18.18 29.60
C LYS A 184 14.52 17.62 29.51
N ALA A 185 14.67 16.30 29.43
CA ALA A 185 15.98 15.65 29.27
C ALA A 185 16.68 16.00 27.96
N ARG A 186 15.92 16.37 26.91
CA ARG A 186 16.42 16.81 25.61
C ARG A 186 16.62 18.33 25.50
N GLY A 187 16.46 19.10 26.59
CA GLY A 187 16.64 20.55 26.59
C GLY A 187 15.58 21.32 25.79
N ILE A 188 14.43 20.71 25.50
CA ILE A 188 13.35 21.34 24.73
C ILE A 188 12.40 22.03 25.71
N GLN A 189 12.46 23.37 25.76
CA GLN A 189 11.54 24.21 26.54
C GLN A 189 10.20 24.33 25.79
N TYR A 190 9.12 23.73 26.31
CA TYR A 190 7.78 23.99 25.78
C TYR A 190 7.23 25.31 26.35
N PHE A 191 6.89 26.24 25.45
CA PHE A 191 5.93 27.32 25.73
C PHE A 191 4.53 26.73 25.61
N ALA A 192 3.80 26.64 26.72
CA ALA A 192 2.39 26.23 26.73
C ALA A 192 1.52 27.40 26.25
N GLY A 193 1.24 27.44 24.95
CA GLY A 193 0.24 28.33 24.36
C GLY A 193 -1.13 27.65 24.31
N ASN A 194 -2.05 28.16 25.13
CA ASN A 194 -3.52 28.08 25.06
C ASN A 194 -4.18 26.83 24.44
N LEU A 195 -4.68 25.95 25.30
CA LEU A 195 -5.88 25.16 25.03
C LEU A 195 -6.91 25.43 26.14
N VAL A 196 -7.44 26.66 26.13
CA VAL A 196 -8.68 27.04 26.83
C VAL A 196 -9.54 27.70 25.77
N GLU A 197 -10.41 26.91 25.12
CA GLU A 197 -11.68 27.29 24.50
C GLU A 197 -12.15 26.16 23.57
N SER A 198 -13.20 25.43 23.97
CA SER A 198 -14.20 24.82 23.05
C SER A 198 -15.27 23.96 23.74
N LEU A 199 -15.39 23.94 25.08
CA LEU A 199 -16.53 23.26 25.74
C LEU A 199 -17.45 24.20 26.52
N ASN A 200 -17.71 25.41 26.01
CA ASN A 200 -18.86 26.20 26.44
C ASN A 200 -19.37 27.10 25.31
N THR A 201 -20.37 26.59 24.58
CA THR A 201 -21.40 27.23 23.71
C THR A 201 -21.93 26.06 22.85
N SER A 202 -23.19 25.61 22.87
CA SER A 202 -24.46 26.32 23.03
C SER A 202 -25.60 25.31 23.28
N ALA A 203 -26.64 25.76 23.98
CA ALA A 203 -28.07 25.40 23.90
C ALA A 203 -28.50 23.91 23.91
#